data_AF-A0A959V688-F1
#
_entry.id   AF-A0A959V688-F1
#
_cell.length_a   1.000
_cell.length_b   1.000
_cell.length_c   1.000
_cell.angle_alpha   90.00
_cell.angle_beta   90.00
_cell.angle_gamma   90.00
#
_symmetry.space_group_name_H-M   'P 1'
#
loop_
_entity.id
_entity.type
_entity.pdbx_description
1 polymer ?
#
loop_
_entity_poly.entity_id
_entity_poly.type
_entity_poly.pdbx_seq_one_letter_code
_entity_poly.pdbx_strand_id
1 'polypeptide(L)'
;MRSKRPFNRPRGRDLLAGATLACILLTAPAAAQLGGGGSCEADAGTLSGFKPTDCLQTGGTYIGGITNGDAVIPTGYQRIFVLTEGPDLVIQQTSNNPIFLVTAIGQYTVHTLVYDPNTLDLSIVV
;
A
#
# COMPACT_ATOMS: atom_id res chain seq x y z
N MET A 1 31.65 -49.08 18.17
CA MET A 1 31.69 -47.61 18.40
C MET A 1 31.71 -46.89 17.05
N ARG A 2 30.68 -46.07 16.81
CA ARG A 2 30.44 -45.02 15.78
C ARG A 2 31.10 -45.10 14.38
N SER A 3 30.22 -45.45 13.43
CA SER A 3 30.06 -45.03 12.03
C SER A 3 30.91 -43.84 11.51
N LYS A 4 31.65 -44.07 10.42
CA LYS A 4 32.03 -43.05 9.42
C LYS A 4 31.39 -43.42 8.08
N ARG A 5 30.24 -42.83 7.75
CA ARG A 5 29.73 -42.84 6.37
C ARG A 5 30.34 -41.64 5.62
N PRO A 6 30.84 -41.81 4.38
CA PRO A 6 31.28 -40.69 3.56
C PRO A 6 30.09 -39.84 3.16
N PHE A 7 30.24 -38.53 3.37
CA PHE A 7 29.25 -37.50 3.14
C PHE A 7 29.12 -37.22 1.64
N ASN A 8 28.18 -37.92 1.00
CA ASN A 8 27.77 -37.66 -0.37
C ASN A 8 26.71 -36.54 -0.37
N ARG A 9 27.11 -35.29 -0.61
CA ARG A 9 26.17 -34.20 -0.90
C ARG A 9 25.91 -34.15 -2.41
N PRO A 10 24.69 -34.44 -2.88
CA PRO A 10 24.36 -34.25 -4.28
C PRO A 10 24.40 -32.75 -4.65
N ARG A 11 24.81 -32.50 -5.88
CA ARG A 11 24.91 -31.19 -6.51
C ARG A 11 23.54 -30.51 -6.54
N GLY A 12 23.40 -29.41 -5.81
CA GLY A 12 22.28 -28.47 -5.91
C GLY A 12 22.71 -27.23 -6.70
N ARG A 13 22.89 -27.39 -8.01
CA ARG A 13 22.74 -26.31 -8.98
C ARG A 13 21.43 -26.63 -9.71
N ASP A 14 20.76 -25.57 -10.13
CA ASP A 14 19.50 -25.56 -10.87
C ASP A 14 18.27 -25.46 -9.95
N LEU A 15 18.12 -24.27 -9.36
CA LEU A 15 16.82 -23.76 -8.93
C LEU A 15 15.97 -23.60 -10.20
N LEU A 16 15.28 -24.68 -10.57
CA LEU A 16 14.20 -24.65 -11.54
C LEU A 16 13.20 -23.56 -11.12
N ALA A 17 13.06 -22.55 -11.98
CA ALA A 17 11.99 -21.57 -11.95
C ALA A 17 10.65 -22.29 -12.21
N GLY A 18 10.16 -22.97 -11.19
CA GLY A 18 8.84 -23.57 -11.14
C GLY A 18 8.19 -23.10 -9.85
N ALA A 19 7.49 -21.96 -9.90
CA ALA A 19 6.52 -21.61 -8.89
C ALA A 19 5.46 -20.72 -9.53
N THR A 20 4.35 -21.36 -9.88
CA THR A 20 3.00 -20.81 -10.00
C THR A 20 2.82 -19.55 -9.15
N LEU A 21 2.80 -18.39 -9.81
CA LEU A 21 2.61 -17.08 -9.19
C LEU A 21 1.11 -16.72 -9.22
N ALA A 22 0.37 -17.38 -8.35
CA ALA A 22 -0.95 -16.97 -7.91
C ALA A 22 -0.93 -16.96 -6.39
N CYS A 23 -0.63 -15.80 -5.81
CA CYS A 23 -1.21 -15.30 -4.55
C CYS A 23 -0.47 -14.04 -4.13
N ILE A 24 -1.19 -12.91 -4.22
CA ILE A 24 -1.43 -12.02 -3.07
C ILE A 24 -0.23 -11.96 -2.12
N LEU A 25 0.77 -11.17 -2.49
CA LEU A 25 1.71 -10.60 -1.53
C LEU A 25 1.32 -9.14 -1.35
N LEU A 26 0.83 -8.85 -0.14
CA LEU A 26 0.60 -7.52 0.40
C LEU A 26 1.91 -6.72 0.44
N THR A 27 2.33 -6.12 -0.68
CA THR A 27 3.24 -4.94 -0.73
C THR A 27 3.22 -4.33 -2.13
N ALA A 28 2.11 -3.71 -2.52
CA ALA A 28 1.98 -2.67 -3.56
C ALA A 28 0.48 -2.50 -3.82
N PRO A 29 -0.08 -1.27 -3.86
CA PRO A 29 -1.44 -1.12 -4.34
C PRO A 29 -1.46 -1.58 -5.81
N ALA A 30 -2.24 -2.60 -6.07
CA ALA A 30 -2.49 -3.12 -7.40
C ALA A 30 -3.07 -2.02 -8.28
N ALA A 31 -2.36 -1.63 -9.33
CA ALA A 31 -2.97 -0.94 -10.46
C ALA A 31 -3.76 -1.99 -11.27
N ALA A 32 -5.09 -1.90 -11.24
CA ALA A 32 -5.94 -2.62 -12.17
C ALA A 32 -5.75 -1.99 -13.57
N GLN A 33 -5.15 -2.71 -14.51
CA GLN A 33 -5.07 -2.28 -15.90
C GLN A 33 -6.16 -3.01 -16.68
N LEU A 34 -7.19 -2.27 -17.11
CA LEU A 34 -8.11 -2.76 -18.15
C LEU A 34 -7.31 -2.87 -19.45
N GLY A 35 -7.24 -4.08 -20.00
CA GLY A 35 -6.53 -4.38 -21.22
C GLY A 35 -6.95 -3.46 -22.36
N GLY A 36 -6.03 -2.58 -22.78
CA GLY A 36 -6.30 -1.63 -23.85
C GLY A 36 -5.15 -0.70 -24.16
N GLY A 37 -3.93 -1.22 -24.38
CA GLY A 37 -2.87 -0.58 -25.20
C GLY A 37 -2.39 0.84 -24.87
N GLY A 38 -2.90 1.49 -23.82
CA GLY A 38 -2.37 2.72 -23.25
C GLY A 38 -1.66 2.38 -21.95
N SER A 39 -0.39 2.77 -21.85
CA SER A 39 0.34 2.75 -20.58
C SER A 39 -0.53 3.36 -19.48
N CYS A 40 -0.74 2.65 -18.36
CA CYS A 40 -1.23 3.28 -17.16
C CYS A 40 -0.19 4.32 -16.73
N GLU A 41 -0.38 5.55 -17.17
CA GLU A 41 0.49 6.68 -16.84
C GLU A 41 0.22 7.17 -15.41
N ALA A 42 -0.95 6.86 -14.86
CA ALA A 42 -1.28 7.19 -13.48
C ALA A 42 -0.65 6.20 -12.49
N ASP A 43 0.21 6.72 -11.61
CA ASP A 43 0.84 6.01 -10.50
C ASP A 43 0.61 6.81 -9.20
N ALA A 44 0.11 6.14 -8.16
CA ALA A 44 -0.22 6.78 -6.87
C ALA A 44 1.02 7.08 -6.01
N GLY A 45 2.20 6.61 -6.43
CA GLY A 45 3.45 6.67 -5.71
C GLY A 45 3.47 5.80 -4.47
N THR A 46 4.59 5.88 -3.77
CA THR A 46 4.79 5.21 -2.48
C THR A 46 4.71 6.21 -1.33
N LEU A 47 4.18 5.72 -0.21
CA LEU A 47 4.15 6.44 1.07
C LEU A 47 5.10 5.76 2.05
N SER A 48 6.01 6.54 2.62
CA SER A 48 6.79 6.13 3.79
C SER A 48 6.00 6.43 5.06
N GLY A 49 5.90 5.49 6.00
CA GLY A 49 5.12 5.69 7.22
C GLY A 49 5.63 6.85 8.08
N PHE A 50 4.74 7.78 8.46
CA PHE A 50 5.00 8.82 9.44
C PHE A 50 4.32 8.44 10.75
N LYS A 51 5.12 8.15 11.78
CA LYS A 51 4.64 7.59 13.06
C LYS A 51 3.73 6.36 12.84
N PRO A 52 4.24 5.30 12.19
CA PRO A 52 3.44 4.11 11.86
C PRO A 52 2.94 3.37 13.11
N THR A 53 3.54 3.64 14.27
CA THR A 53 3.13 3.08 15.55
C THR A 53 3.42 4.12 16.61
N ASP A 54 2.38 4.71 17.18
CA ASP A 54 2.49 5.69 18.27
C ASP A 54 1.32 5.45 19.24
N CYS A 55 1.51 5.81 20.49
CA CYS A 55 0.47 5.64 21.51
C CYS A 55 -0.59 6.73 21.34
N LEU A 56 -1.86 6.38 21.55
CA LEU A 56 -2.94 7.36 21.56
C LEU A 56 -2.72 8.36 22.70
N GLN A 57 -2.59 9.65 22.37
CA GLN A 57 -2.42 10.72 23.34
C GLN A 57 -3.77 11.35 23.71
N THR A 58 -3.84 11.99 24.88
CA THR A 58 -4.99 12.83 25.26
C THR A 58 -5.11 13.98 24.26
N GLY A 59 -6.21 14.00 23.49
CA GLY A 59 -6.42 14.95 22.38
C GLY A 59 -6.16 14.38 20.98
N GLY A 60 -5.75 13.11 20.89
CA GLY A 60 -5.49 12.41 19.65
C GLY A 60 -4.01 12.40 19.26
N THR A 61 -3.68 11.51 18.33
CA THR A 61 -2.33 11.32 17.81
C THR A 61 -2.32 11.57 16.31
N TYR A 62 -1.28 12.24 15.81
CA TYR A 62 -1.09 12.39 14.37
C TYR A 62 -0.40 11.17 13.80
N ILE A 63 -1.05 10.56 12.81
CA ILE A 63 -0.52 9.45 12.02
C ILE A 63 -0.55 9.83 10.55
N GLY A 64 0.29 9.21 9.74
CA GLY A 64 0.27 9.51 8.33
C GLY A 64 1.36 8.86 7.51
N GLY A 65 1.65 9.48 6.38
CA GLY A 65 2.75 9.12 5.51
C GLY A 65 3.51 10.33 4.97
N ILE A 66 4.71 10.08 4.47
CA ILE A 66 5.52 11.01 3.71
C ILE A 66 5.50 10.51 2.26
N THR A 67 5.08 11.37 1.33
CA THR A 67 5.14 11.05 -0.11
C THR A 67 6.59 10.97 -0.56
N ASN A 68 6.97 9.88 -1.21
CA ASN A 68 8.34 9.71 -1.72
C ASN A 68 8.59 10.45 -3.04
N GLY A 69 7.56 11.10 -3.62
CA GLY A 69 7.68 11.94 -4.81
C GLY A 69 7.76 11.17 -6.12
N ASP A 70 7.47 9.87 -6.08
CA ASP A 70 7.45 8.93 -7.19
C ASP A 70 6.07 8.78 -7.86
N ALA A 71 5.05 9.48 -7.34
CA ALA A 71 3.71 9.49 -7.93
C ALA A 71 3.70 10.17 -9.31
N VAL A 72 3.02 9.54 -10.27
CA VAL A 72 2.80 10.08 -11.62
C VAL A 72 1.31 10.42 -11.77
N ILE A 73 1.00 11.71 -11.92
CA ILE A 73 -0.39 12.20 -12.02
C ILE A 73 -0.59 12.75 -13.44
N PRO A 74 -1.32 12.06 -14.32
CA PRO A 74 -1.59 12.52 -15.67
C PRO A 74 -2.47 13.78 -15.69
N THR A 75 -2.48 14.48 -16.83
CA THR A 75 -3.33 15.66 -17.00
C THR A 75 -4.80 15.28 -16.85
N GLY A 76 -5.54 16.04 -16.02
CA GLY A 76 -6.95 15.78 -15.72
C GLY A 76 -7.20 14.90 -14.50
N TYR A 77 -6.15 14.27 -13.92
CA TYR A 77 -6.25 13.50 -12.68
C TYR A 77 -5.87 14.36 -11.47
N GLN A 78 -6.40 13.98 -10.31
CA GLN A 78 -6.08 14.56 -9.01
C GLN A 78 -5.63 13.49 -8.03
N ARG A 79 -4.84 13.89 -7.02
CA ARG A 79 -4.40 13.02 -5.94
C ARG A 79 -5.05 13.41 -4.63
N ILE A 80 -5.49 12.42 -3.87
CA ILE A 80 -6.03 12.57 -2.51
C ILE A 80 -5.50 11.45 -1.61
N PHE A 81 -5.49 11.70 -0.31
CA PHE A 81 -5.14 10.72 0.71
C PHE A 81 -6.38 10.30 1.47
N VAL A 82 -6.48 9.01 1.76
CA VAL A 82 -7.62 8.40 2.43
C VAL A 82 -7.12 7.67 3.65
N LEU A 83 -7.70 7.97 4.81
CA LEU A 83 -7.50 7.23 6.04
C LEU A 83 -8.59 6.17 6.16
N THR A 84 -8.18 4.91 6.26
CA THR A 84 -9.10 3.79 6.49
C THR A 84 -8.79 3.10 7.81
N GLU A 85 -9.81 2.57 8.47
CA GLU A 85 -9.70 1.82 9.72
C GLU A 85 -10.11 0.36 9.55
N GLY A 86 -9.35 -0.53 10.19
CA GLY A 86 -9.68 -1.95 10.34
C GLY A 86 -9.44 -2.81 9.09
N PRO A 87 -9.79 -4.10 9.17
CA PRO A 87 -9.62 -5.04 8.05
C PRO A 87 -10.60 -4.79 6.91
N ASP A 88 -11.75 -4.17 7.20
CA ASP A 88 -12.78 -3.83 6.22
C ASP A 88 -12.47 -2.53 5.46
N LEU A 89 -11.34 -1.87 5.78
CA LEU A 89 -10.86 -0.64 5.15
C LEU A 89 -11.92 0.47 5.13
N VAL A 90 -12.65 0.65 6.24
CA VAL A 90 -13.70 1.66 6.35
C VAL A 90 -13.06 3.04 6.29
N ILE A 91 -13.48 3.87 5.33
CA ILE A 91 -12.98 5.23 5.18
C ILE A 91 -13.42 6.06 6.38
N GLN A 92 -12.45 6.64 7.10
CA GLN A 92 -12.68 7.52 8.23
C GLN A 92 -12.55 8.99 7.82
N GLN A 93 -11.53 9.30 7.02
CA GLN A 93 -11.19 10.69 6.65
C GLN A 93 -10.56 10.73 5.26
N THR A 94 -10.72 11.86 4.57
CA THR A 94 -10.01 12.18 3.33
C THR A 94 -9.31 13.53 3.46
N SER A 95 -8.16 13.68 2.83
CA SER A 95 -7.37 14.91 2.90
C SER A 95 -6.43 15.05 1.71
N ASN A 96 -6.08 16.29 1.36
CA ASN A 96 -5.02 16.57 0.39
C ASN A 96 -3.61 16.43 0.99
N ASN A 97 -3.51 16.24 2.30
CA ASN A 97 -2.26 16.01 3.03
C ASN A 97 -2.27 14.60 3.65
N PRO A 98 -1.20 13.80 3.54
CA PRO A 98 -1.12 12.44 4.09
C PRO A 98 -1.02 12.37 5.63
N ILE A 99 -1.36 13.43 6.37
CA ILE A 99 -1.30 13.49 7.84
C ILE A 99 -2.72 13.65 8.40
N PHE A 100 -3.09 12.77 9.34
CA PHE A 100 -4.41 12.68 9.94
C PHE A 100 -4.33 12.66 11.47
N LEU A 101 -5.34 13.26 12.12
CA LEU A 101 -5.50 13.19 13.57
C LEU A 101 -6.47 12.06 13.92
N VAL A 102 -5.99 11.05 14.64
CA VAL A 102 -6.83 9.96 15.16
C VAL A 102 -7.06 10.12 16.66
N THR A 103 -8.31 9.95 17.09
CA THR A 103 -8.72 10.08 18.50
C THR A 103 -9.19 8.77 19.12
N ALA A 104 -9.20 7.69 18.36
CA ALA A 104 -9.58 6.35 18.81
C ALA A 104 -8.43 5.34 18.61
N ILE A 105 -8.48 4.26 19.38
CA ILE A 105 -7.54 3.14 19.21
C ILE A 105 -8.06 2.28 18.07
N GLY A 106 -7.23 2.08 17.05
CA GLY A 106 -7.59 1.31 15.88
C GLY A 106 -6.37 0.97 15.03
N GLN A 107 -6.58 0.12 14.04
CA GLN A 107 -5.58 -0.11 12.99
C GLN A 107 -5.92 0.81 11.83
N TYR A 108 -5.05 1.77 11.58
CA TYR A 108 -5.25 2.77 10.54
C TYR A 108 -4.26 2.57 9.40
N THR A 109 -4.74 2.70 8.18
CA THR A 109 -3.93 2.68 6.97
C THR A 109 -4.20 3.94 6.16
N VAL A 110 -3.13 4.60 5.71
CA VAL A 110 -3.24 5.73 4.79
C VAL A 110 -2.99 5.25 3.37
N HIS A 111 -3.93 5.54 2.49
CA HIS A 111 -3.88 5.21 1.09
C HIS A 111 -3.73 6.49 0.26
N THR A 112 -2.92 6.42 -0.80
CA THR A 112 -2.90 7.44 -1.85
C THR A 112 -3.81 7.00 -2.98
N LEU A 113 -4.69 7.88 -3.42
CA LEU A 113 -5.55 7.66 -4.57
C LEU A 113 -5.28 8.73 -5.63
N VAL A 114 -5.05 8.31 -6.87
CA VAL A 114 -5.03 9.16 -8.05
C VAL A 114 -6.29 8.86 -8.85
N TYR A 115 -7.15 9.85 -9.07
CA TYR A 115 -8.49 9.68 -9.63
C TYR A 115 -8.84 10.82 -10.60
N ASP A 116 -9.80 10.56 -11.49
CA ASP A 116 -10.40 11.59 -12.34
C ASP A 116 -11.61 12.20 -11.61
N PRO A 117 -11.57 13.50 -11.23
CA PRO A 117 -12.63 14.16 -10.47
C PRO A 117 -13.95 14.26 -11.25
N ASN A 118 -13.96 14.04 -12.55
CA ASN A 118 -15.19 14.03 -13.35
C ASN A 118 -15.95 12.70 -13.24
N THR A 119 -15.33 11.65 -12.69
CA THR A 119 -15.87 10.28 -12.67
C THR A 119 -16.10 9.75 -11.26
N LEU A 120 -15.34 10.23 -10.27
CA LEU A 120 -15.44 9.79 -8.89
C LEU A 120 -15.70 10.99 -7.98
N ASP A 121 -16.93 11.06 -7.45
CA ASP A 121 -17.31 12.06 -6.46
C ASP A 121 -16.98 11.57 -5.05
N LEU A 122 -15.95 12.17 -4.45
CA LEU A 122 -15.51 11.87 -3.09
C LEU A 122 -16.23 12.71 -2.03
N SER A 123 -17.19 13.56 -2.42
CA SER A 123 -18.03 14.33 -1.50
C SER A 123 -19.02 13.46 -0.70
N ILE A 124 -19.11 12.17 -1.02
CA ILE A 124 -19.97 11.20 -0.34
C ILE A 124 -19.35 10.60 0.93
N VAL A 125 -18.08 10.88 1.23
CA VAL A 125 -17.47 10.42 2.48
C VAL A 125 -17.92 11.33 3.63
N VAL A 126 -18.74 10.78 4.53
CA VAL A 126 -19.37 11.48 5.68
C VAL A 126 -18.81 10.97 7.00
#